data_AF-A0A8G1VLS5-F1
#
_entry.id   AF-A0A8G1VLS5-F1
#
_cell.length_a   1.000
_cell.length_b   1.000
_cell.length_c   1.000
_cell.angle_alpha   90.00
_cell.angle_beta   90.00
_cell.angle_gamma   90.00
#
_symmetry.space_group_name_H-M   'P 1'
#
loop_
_entity.id
_entity.type
_entity.pdbx_description
1 polymer ?
#
loop_
_entity_poly.entity_id
_entity_poly.type
_entity_poly.pdbx_seq_one_letter_code
_entity_poly.pdbx_strand_id
1 'polypeptide(L)'
;MDLVIGVRLYSLGLNYLTAIEYGVLKTLTPGREGDRFIIVSPPDTATSDQLALHYFRSSILTSVSSIRPVPIGAVWHPALPSSKPARVVLHFHGGAYVVGGVRLNINGWSPSILSDVMKSHVMLPQYRLSMEENASFPAALKDGITAYVYLLENLDLEPQNIILSGDLAGGNLVLSMIRYLVEKKKGTEALALPAAALLWSPWLDLTENGPRKVDQHPRRWVDYLLGIC
;
A
#
# COMPACT_ATOMS: atom_id res chain seq x y z
N MET A 1 3.51 35.53 -22.08
CA MET A 1 2.44 34.50 -22.06
C MET A 1 2.05 34.34 -20.61
N ASP A 2 0.91 34.90 -20.24
CA ASP A 2 0.66 35.38 -18.88
C ASP A 2 0.41 34.26 -17.88
N LEU A 3 1.08 34.34 -16.73
CA LEU A 3 0.96 33.43 -15.58
C LEU A 3 -0.51 33.16 -15.22
N VAL A 4 -1.38 34.16 -15.40
CA VAL A 4 -2.84 34.07 -15.16
C VAL A 4 -3.52 33.06 -16.07
N ILE A 5 -3.12 32.97 -17.34
CA ILE A 5 -3.66 31.99 -18.30
C ILE A 5 -3.19 30.58 -17.91
N GLY A 6 -1.92 30.44 -17.49
CA GLY A 6 -1.36 29.18 -17.01
C GLY A 6 -2.11 28.62 -15.79
N VAL A 7 -2.37 29.47 -14.79
CA VAL A 7 -3.13 29.07 -13.58
C VAL A 7 -4.57 28.68 -13.92
N ARG A 8 -5.23 29.39 -14.83
CA ARG A 8 -6.60 29.05 -15.25
C ARG A 8 -6.66 27.74 -16.04
N LEU A 9 -5.69 27.49 -16.92
CA LEU A 9 -5.60 26.22 -17.65
C LEU A 9 -5.29 25.05 -16.72
N TYR A 10 -4.42 25.24 -15.73
CA TYR A 10 -4.13 24.24 -14.70
C TYR A 10 -5.37 23.94 -13.84
N SER A 11 -6.08 24.97 -13.38
CA SER A 11 -7.33 24.81 -12.62
C SER A 11 -8.44 24.14 -13.45
N LEU A 12 -8.56 24.47 -14.74
CA LEU A 12 -9.50 23.79 -15.65
C LEU A 12 -9.13 22.32 -15.82
N GLY A 13 -7.83 22.01 -15.96
CA GLY A 13 -7.31 20.65 -16.01
C GLY A 13 -7.63 19.87 -14.73
N LEU A 14 -7.41 20.46 -13.56
CA LEU A 14 -7.78 19.87 -12.27
C LEU A 14 -9.29 19.62 -12.17
N ASN A 15 -10.11 20.62 -12.52
CA ASN A 15 -11.57 20.49 -12.47
C ASN A 15 -12.08 19.39 -13.42
N TYR A 16 -11.51 19.30 -14.62
CA TYR A 16 -11.84 18.24 -15.57
C TYR A 16 -11.40 16.87 -15.07
N LEU A 17 -10.20 16.76 -14.51
CA LEU A 17 -9.70 15.52 -13.89
C LEU A 17 -10.54 15.08 -12.69
N THR A 18 -11.07 16.02 -11.90
CA THR A 18 -11.96 15.72 -10.77
C THR A 18 -13.40 15.38 -11.19
N ALA A 19 -13.82 15.78 -12.40
CA ALA A 19 -15.14 15.47 -12.93
C ALA A 19 -15.20 14.10 -13.63
N ILE A 20 -14.05 13.55 -14.05
CA ILE A 20 -13.96 12.20 -14.59
C ILE A 20 -13.90 11.22 -13.42
N GLU A 21 -14.92 10.36 -13.31
CA GLU A 21 -14.84 9.17 -12.46
C GLU A 21 -13.75 8.24 -13.01
N TYR A 22 -12.57 8.30 -12.41
CA TYR A 22 -11.48 7.37 -12.70
C TYR A 22 -11.75 6.04 -11.99
N GLY A 23 -12.33 5.08 -12.72
CA GLY A 23 -12.47 3.70 -12.26
C GLY A 23 -11.26 2.87 -12.68
N VAL A 24 -10.34 2.57 -11.76
CA VAL A 24 -9.32 1.54 -12.03
C VAL A 24 -9.96 0.18 -11.76
N LEU A 25 -10.49 -0.44 -12.82
CA LEU A 25 -11.07 -1.78 -12.71
C LEU A 25 -9.95 -2.77 -12.34
N LYS A 26 -10.00 -3.32 -11.13
CA LYS A 26 -9.09 -4.37 -10.69
C LYS A 26 -9.64 -5.72 -11.07
N THR A 27 -8.95 -6.38 -11.99
CA THR A 27 -9.27 -7.76 -12.36
C THR A 27 -8.40 -8.73 -11.57
N LEU A 28 -8.95 -9.89 -11.27
CA LEU A 28 -8.19 -11.05 -10.78
C LEU A 28 -7.68 -11.94 -11.92
N THR A 29 -7.62 -11.39 -13.13
CA THR A 29 -7.07 -12.08 -14.29
C THR A 29 -5.61 -11.66 -14.53
N PRO A 30 -4.72 -12.58 -14.94
CA PRO A 30 -3.31 -12.26 -15.17
C PRO A 30 -3.06 -11.18 -16.23
N GLY A 31 -3.87 -11.17 -17.29
CA GLY A 31 -3.72 -10.21 -18.38
C GLY A 31 -2.31 -10.21 -18.98
N ARG A 32 -1.74 -9.02 -19.20
CA ARG A 32 -0.39 -8.84 -19.78
C ARG A 32 0.75 -9.22 -18.83
N GLU A 33 0.46 -9.39 -17.54
CA GLU A 33 1.49 -9.73 -16.57
C GLU A 33 1.87 -11.22 -16.60
N GLY A 34 1.00 -12.07 -17.16
CA GLY A 34 1.21 -13.52 -17.23
C GLY A 34 1.60 -14.09 -15.86
N ASP A 35 2.71 -14.82 -15.82
CA ASP A 35 3.22 -15.51 -14.63
C ASP A 35 3.64 -14.57 -13.49
N ARG A 36 3.79 -13.27 -13.77
CA ARG A 36 4.09 -12.27 -12.73
C ARG A 36 2.87 -11.94 -11.88
N PHE A 37 1.67 -12.22 -12.36
CA PHE A 37 0.44 -11.98 -11.60
C PHE A 37 0.02 -13.20 -10.82
N ILE A 38 -0.27 -12.99 -9.54
CA ILE A 38 -0.78 -14.01 -8.65
C ILE A 38 -2.07 -13.53 -7.98
N ILE A 39 -2.88 -14.48 -7.52
CA ILE A 39 -3.99 -14.22 -6.62
C ILE A 39 -3.53 -14.59 -5.21
N VAL A 40 -3.63 -13.64 -4.30
CA VAL A 40 -3.36 -13.82 -2.88
C VAL A 40 -4.70 -13.96 -2.18
N SER A 41 -4.98 -15.17 -1.70
CA SER A 41 -6.17 -15.43 -0.91
C SER A 41 -5.96 -14.94 0.53
N PRO A 42 -7.00 -14.39 1.18
CA PRO A 42 -6.95 -14.16 2.60
C PRO A 42 -6.80 -15.51 3.33
N PRO A 43 -6.21 -15.51 4.54
CA PRO A 43 -6.04 -16.73 5.31
C PRO A 43 -7.41 -17.38 5.59
N ASP A 44 -7.53 -18.66 5.29
CA ASP A 44 -8.79 -19.39 5.42
C ASP A 44 -8.91 -20.02 6.81
N THR A 45 -10.12 -20.02 7.35
CA THR A 45 -10.45 -20.53 8.68
C THR A 45 -10.23 -22.02 8.88
N ALA A 46 -10.02 -22.76 7.79
CA ALA A 46 -9.90 -24.22 7.80
C ALA A 46 -8.47 -24.73 7.63
N THR A 47 -7.54 -23.94 7.06
CA THR A 47 -6.23 -24.44 6.58
C THR A 47 -5.03 -23.58 6.96
N SER A 48 -5.25 -22.33 7.37
CA SER A 48 -4.16 -21.46 7.80
C SER A 48 -3.81 -21.71 9.27
N ASP A 49 -2.52 -21.61 9.60
CA ASP A 49 -2.03 -21.67 10.98
C ASP A 49 -2.82 -20.69 11.87
N GLN A 50 -2.99 -21.06 13.16
CA GLN A 50 -3.80 -20.31 14.13
C GLN A 50 -3.49 -18.80 14.17
N LEU A 51 -2.26 -18.43 13.79
CA LEU A 51 -1.74 -17.08 13.71
C LEU A 51 -2.56 -16.20 12.75
N ALA A 52 -2.73 -16.61 11.49
CA ALA A 52 -3.45 -15.87 10.45
C ALA A 52 -4.92 -15.60 10.82
N LEU A 53 -5.52 -16.55 11.53
CA LEU A 53 -6.91 -16.53 11.96
C LEU A 53 -7.18 -15.63 13.16
N HIS A 54 -6.17 -15.39 13.99
CA HIS A 54 -6.29 -14.52 15.14
C HIS A 54 -6.30 -13.04 14.77
N TYR A 55 -5.64 -12.63 13.67
CA TYR A 55 -5.54 -11.22 13.25
C TYR A 55 -6.88 -10.57 12.93
N PHE A 56 -7.82 -11.36 12.43
CA PHE A 56 -9.14 -10.87 12.00
C PHE A 56 -10.24 -11.02 13.04
N ARG A 57 -9.95 -11.40 14.30
CA ARG A 57 -11.01 -11.69 15.30
C ARG A 57 -11.30 -10.57 16.31
N SER A 58 -10.39 -9.62 16.54
CA SER A 58 -10.61 -8.56 17.55
C SER A 58 -9.68 -7.35 17.37
N SER A 59 -9.94 -6.48 16.39
CA SER A 59 -9.10 -5.28 16.20
C SER A 59 -9.73 -4.19 15.34
N ILE A 60 -8.94 -3.16 15.01
CA ILE A 60 -9.29 -2.13 14.04
C ILE A 60 -9.66 -2.73 12.67
N LEU A 61 -9.12 -3.90 12.32
CA LEU A 61 -9.53 -4.63 11.11
C LEU A 61 -11.00 -5.09 11.19
N THR A 62 -11.54 -5.39 12.37
CA THR A 62 -12.96 -5.78 12.52
C THR A 62 -13.87 -4.60 12.87
N SER A 63 -13.35 -3.36 12.83
CA SER A 63 -14.12 -2.16 13.20
C SER A 63 -15.36 -1.96 12.34
N VAL A 64 -15.30 -2.37 11.07
CA VAL A 64 -16.43 -2.35 10.14
C VAL A 64 -16.70 -3.77 9.66
N SER A 65 -17.83 -4.34 10.09
CA SER A 65 -18.20 -5.74 9.86
C SER A 65 -18.59 -6.06 8.41
N SER A 66 -19.06 -5.06 7.65
CA SER A 66 -19.40 -5.20 6.23
C SER A 66 -18.16 -5.39 5.35
N ILE A 67 -17.01 -4.84 5.76
CA ILE A 67 -15.76 -4.97 5.03
C ILE A 67 -15.14 -6.31 5.38
N ARG A 68 -15.17 -7.29 4.47
CA ARG A 68 -14.58 -8.62 4.70
C ARG A 68 -13.22 -8.78 4.00
N PRO A 69 -12.34 -9.69 4.47
CA PRO A 69 -11.20 -10.13 3.69
C PRO A 69 -11.67 -10.78 2.38
N VAL A 70 -11.02 -10.47 1.28
CA VAL A 70 -11.32 -11.02 -0.06
C VAL A 70 -10.00 -11.33 -0.76
N PRO A 71 -9.99 -12.24 -1.76
CA PRO A 71 -8.82 -12.46 -2.58
C PRO A 71 -8.40 -11.17 -3.28
N ILE A 72 -7.10 -10.88 -3.27
CA ILE A 72 -6.51 -9.73 -3.95
C ILE A 72 -5.55 -10.21 -5.03
N GLY A 73 -5.43 -9.43 -6.10
CA GLY A 73 -4.36 -9.63 -7.06
C GLY A 73 -3.04 -9.10 -6.53
N ALA A 74 -1.91 -9.63 -6.99
CA ALA A 74 -0.61 -9.01 -6.80
C ALA A 74 0.27 -9.22 -8.03
N VAL A 75 1.12 -8.24 -8.31
CA VAL A 75 2.09 -8.32 -9.41
C VAL A 75 3.50 -8.35 -8.84
N TRP A 76 4.29 -9.31 -9.30
CA TRP A 76 5.71 -9.39 -9.02
C TRP A 76 6.53 -8.61 -10.04
N HIS A 77 7.65 -8.05 -9.59
CA HIS A 77 8.65 -7.43 -10.44
C HIS A 77 10.07 -7.79 -9.96
N PRO A 78 10.99 -8.19 -10.85
CA PRO A 78 10.75 -8.52 -12.25
C PRO A 78 9.93 -9.82 -12.41
N ALA A 79 10.02 -10.75 -11.45
CA ALA A 79 9.29 -12.02 -11.42
C ALA A 79 9.10 -12.48 -9.97
N LEU A 80 8.36 -13.58 -9.75
CA LEU A 80 8.33 -14.27 -8.47
C LEU A 80 9.75 -14.78 -8.13
N PRO A 81 10.23 -14.72 -6.87
CA PRO A 81 11.52 -15.28 -6.50
C PRO A 81 11.58 -16.80 -6.74
N SER A 82 12.58 -17.26 -7.48
CA SER A 82 12.79 -18.67 -7.81
C SER A 82 13.73 -19.41 -6.85
N SER A 83 14.44 -18.68 -5.96
CA SER A 83 15.37 -19.24 -4.99
C SER A 83 15.25 -18.54 -3.63
N LYS A 84 15.57 -19.26 -2.55
CA LYS A 84 15.61 -18.74 -1.18
C LYS A 84 17.05 -18.71 -0.65
N PRO A 85 17.44 -17.74 0.20
CA PRO A 85 16.63 -16.63 0.69
C PRO A 85 16.45 -15.52 -0.36
N ALA A 86 15.23 -15.00 -0.50
CA ALA A 86 14.93 -13.88 -1.38
C ALA A 86 14.62 -12.63 -0.56
N ARG A 87 15.25 -11.50 -0.91
CA ARG A 87 14.84 -10.20 -0.40
C ARG A 87 13.63 -9.71 -1.18
N VAL A 88 12.56 -9.35 -0.46
CA VAL A 88 11.31 -8.87 -1.06
C VAL A 88 10.96 -7.49 -0.52
N VAL A 89 10.63 -6.58 -1.43
CA VAL A 89 9.99 -5.31 -1.12
C VAL A 89 8.50 -5.46 -1.39
N LEU A 90 7.68 -5.36 -0.34
CA LEU A 90 6.23 -5.28 -0.46
C LEU A 90 5.85 -3.81 -0.63
N HIS A 91 5.53 -3.40 -1.86
CA HIS A 91 5.31 -2.00 -2.21
C HIS A 91 3.84 -1.66 -2.44
N PHE A 92 3.37 -0.60 -1.79
CA PHE A 92 2.03 -0.05 -1.91
C PHE A 92 2.07 1.29 -2.63
N HIS A 93 1.34 1.40 -3.75
CA HIS A 93 1.32 2.63 -4.54
C HIS A 93 0.59 3.78 -3.82
N GLY A 94 0.81 5.02 -4.28
CA GLY A 94 0.07 6.20 -3.86
C GLY A 94 -1.30 6.34 -4.53
N GLY A 95 -1.80 7.57 -4.64
CA GLY A 95 -3.11 7.84 -5.27
C GLY A 95 -4.28 8.02 -4.29
N ALA A 96 -4.00 8.51 -3.08
CA ALA A 96 -5.00 8.94 -2.09
C ALA A 96 -6.09 7.90 -1.76
N TYR A 97 -5.77 6.61 -1.90
CA TYR A 97 -6.71 5.49 -1.79
C TYR A 97 -7.86 5.50 -2.80
N VAL A 98 -7.83 6.35 -3.84
CA VAL A 98 -8.91 6.46 -4.85
C VAL A 98 -8.45 6.12 -6.25
N VAL A 99 -7.16 6.30 -6.57
CA VAL A 99 -6.57 6.04 -7.88
C VAL A 99 -5.26 5.26 -7.78
N GLY A 100 -4.74 4.85 -8.92
CA GLY A 100 -3.50 4.08 -9.03
C GLY A 100 -3.75 2.59 -9.19
N GLY A 101 -2.66 1.82 -9.33
CA GLY A 101 -2.73 0.37 -9.42
C GLY A 101 -1.36 -0.24 -9.66
N VAL A 102 -1.34 -1.54 -9.93
CA VAL A 102 -0.08 -2.33 -9.98
C VAL A 102 0.21 -2.94 -11.35
N ARG A 103 -0.71 -2.76 -12.30
CA ARG A 103 -0.55 -3.23 -13.69
C ARG A 103 0.50 -2.39 -14.42
N LEU A 104 1.19 -2.98 -15.38
CA LEU A 104 2.28 -2.37 -16.16
C LEU A 104 1.96 -1.00 -16.74
N ASN A 105 0.70 -0.72 -17.08
CA ASN A 105 0.29 0.55 -17.65
C ASN A 105 0.05 1.67 -16.62
N ILE A 106 0.02 1.35 -15.32
CA ILE A 106 -0.36 2.28 -14.24
C ILE A 106 0.51 2.19 -12.98
N ASN A 107 1.41 1.21 -12.86
CA ASN A 107 2.26 1.00 -11.68
C ASN A 107 3.43 1.97 -11.56
N GLY A 108 3.59 2.87 -12.53
CA GLY A 108 4.67 3.85 -12.53
C GLY A 108 6.04 3.20 -12.55
N TRP A 109 7.04 3.89 -11.97
CA TRP A 109 8.44 3.49 -12.06
C TRP A 109 8.97 2.89 -10.75
N SER A 110 8.18 2.94 -9.67
CA SER A 110 8.60 2.47 -8.35
C SER A 110 9.06 1.01 -8.34
N PRO A 111 8.44 0.04 -9.07
CA PRO A 111 8.88 -1.35 -9.00
C PRO A 111 10.29 -1.55 -9.56
N SER A 112 10.58 -0.92 -10.70
CA SER A 112 11.90 -1.01 -11.34
C SER A 112 12.96 -0.33 -10.50
N ILE A 113 12.71 0.89 -10.00
CA ILE A 113 13.65 1.63 -9.15
C ILE A 113 13.97 0.82 -7.88
N LEU A 114 12.94 0.32 -7.20
CA LEU A 114 13.12 -0.47 -5.98
C LEU A 114 13.90 -1.75 -6.26
N SER A 115 13.56 -2.48 -7.33
CA SER A 115 14.25 -3.72 -7.67
C SER A 115 15.73 -3.48 -8.04
N ASP A 116 15.99 -2.48 -8.88
CA ASP A 116 17.33 -2.17 -9.37
C ASP A 116 18.26 -1.67 -8.27
N VAL A 117 17.76 -0.82 -7.38
CA VAL A 117 18.55 -0.23 -6.29
C VAL A 117 18.74 -1.23 -5.14
N MET A 118 17.67 -1.90 -4.71
CA MET A 118 17.71 -2.78 -3.54
C MET A 118 18.17 -4.20 -3.85
N LYS A 119 18.32 -4.54 -5.15
CA LYS A 119 18.62 -5.90 -5.64
C LYS A 119 17.65 -6.92 -5.06
N SER A 120 16.36 -6.60 -5.15
CA SER A 120 15.27 -7.36 -4.54
C SER A 120 14.14 -7.60 -5.53
N HIS A 121 13.32 -8.60 -5.25
CA HIS A 121 12.02 -8.74 -5.90
C HIS A 121 11.03 -7.76 -5.26
N VAL A 122 10.09 -7.24 -6.04
CA VAL A 122 9.06 -6.31 -5.58
C VAL A 122 7.70 -6.94 -5.80
N MET A 123 6.90 -7.04 -4.74
CA MET A 123 5.51 -7.46 -4.81
C MET A 123 4.60 -6.24 -4.67
N LEU A 124 3.66 -6.08 -5.59
CA LEU A 124 2.72 -4.97 -5.65
C LEU A 124 1.30 -5.50 -5.47
N PRO A 125 0.70 -5.38 -4.27
CA PRO A 125 -0.67 -5.83 -4.03
C PRO A 125 -1.70 -4.89 -4.65
N GLN A 126 -2.71 -5.43 -5.30
CA GLN A 126 -3.93 -4.71 -5.71
C GLN A 126 -4.85 -4.50 -4.51
N TYR A 127 -4.41 -3.71 -3.52
CA TYR A 127 -5.23 -3.37 -2.36
C TYR A 127 -6.43 -2.54 -2.79
N ARG A 128 -7.60 -2.72 -2.17
CA ARG A 128 -8.86 -2.03 -2.53
C ARG A 128 -8.78 -0.51 -2.37
N LEU A 129 -9.35 0.22 -3.32
CA LEU A 129 -9.48 1.68 -3.32
C LEU A 129 -10.89 2.08 -2.89
N SER A 130 -11.02 3.21 -2.19
CA SER A 130 -12.26 3.64 -1.53
C SER A 130 -13.45 3.91 -2.47
N MET A 131 -13.23 3.99 -3.78
CA MET A 131 -14.28 4.10 -4.79
C MET A 131 -14.89 2.75 -5.17
N GLU A 132 -14.25 1.63 -4.79
CA GLU A 132 -14.76 0.28 -5.01
C GLU A 132 -15.84 -0.08 -3.98
N GLU A 133 -16.70 -1.03 -4.34
CA GLU A 133 -17.72 -1.53 -3.42
C GLU A 133 -17.05 -2.22 -2.21
N ASN A 134 -17.54 -1.93 -1.00
CA ASN A 134 -17.01 -2.50 0.24
C ASN A 134 -15.49 -2.28 0.43
N ALA A 135 -15.00 -1.09 0.04
CA ALA A 135 -13.59 -0.72 0.08
C ALA A 135 -13.26 0.50 0.97
N SER A 136 -14.19 0.91 1.84
CA SER A 136 -13.89 1.91 2.88
C SER A 136 -12.88 1.37 3.89
N PHE A 137 -12.27 2.26 4.68
CA PHE A 137 -11.43 1.84 5.80
C PHE A 137 -12.18 0.81 6.68
N PRO A 138 -11.57 -0.33 7.03
CA PRO A 138 -10.14 -0.69 6.94
C PRO A 138 -9.75 -1.60 5.75
N ALA A 139 -10.46 -1.58 4.62
CA ALA A 139 -10.26 -2.50 3.48
C ALA A 139 -8.80 -2.58 2.99
N ALA A 140 -8.19 -1.44 2.62
CA ALA A 140 -6.81 -1.39 2.16
C ALA A 140 -5.81 -1.95 3.19
N LEU A 141 -6.05 -1.68 4.47
CA LEU A 141 -5.24 -2.22 5.57
C LEU A 141 -5.36 -3.74 5.67
N LYS A 142 -6.57 -4.29 5.52
CA LYS A 142 -6.76 -5.75 5.46
C LYS A 142 -5.97 -6.36 4.33
N ASP A 143 -6.05 -5.76 3.14
CA ASP A 143 -5.41 -6.29 1.94
C ASP A 143 -3.88 -6.24 2.06
N GLY A 144 -3.34 -5.17 2.66
CA GLY A 144 -1.91 -5.08 2.97
C GLY A 144 -1.44 -6.14 3.97
N ILE A 145 -2.21 -6.39 5.03
CA ILE A 145 -1.91 -7.45 6.00
C ILE A 145 -2.03 -8.83 5.33
N THR A 146 -3.04 -9.07 4.50
CA THR A 146 -3.18 -10.30 3.70
C THR A 146 -1.96 -10.54 2.81
N ALA A 147 -1.46 -9.51 2.13
CA ALA A 147 -0.25 -9.63 1.31
C ALA A 147 1.00 -9.94 2.16
N TYR A 148 1.13 -9.31 3.33
CA TYR A 148 2.26 -9.58 4.22
C TYR A 148 2.23 -10.99 4.79
N VAL A 149 1.07 -11.47 5.23
CA VAL A 149 0.88 -12.85 5.71
C VAL A 149 1.21 -13.85 4.61
N TYR A 150 0.79 -13.59 3.37
CA TYR A 150 1.16 -14.45 2.24
C TYR A 150 2.67 -14.60 2.06
N LEU A 151 3.44 -13.52 2.22
CA LEU A 151 4.90 -13.59 2.15
C LEU A 151 5.49 -14.46 3.27
N LEU A 152 4.93 -14.37 4.48
CA LEU A 152 5.40 -15.12 5.65
C LEU A 152 4.99 -16.59 5.62
N GLU A 153 3.72 -16.89 5.33
CA GLU A 153 3.16 -18.24 5.50
C GLU A 153 3.17 -19.05 4.19
N ASN A 154 2.81 -18.43 3.07
CA ASN A 154 2.74 -19.15 1.79
C ASN A 154 4.07 -19.20 1.06
N LEU A 155 4.85 -18.11 1.13
CA LEU A 155 6.20 -18.08 0.57
C LEU A 155 7.28 -18.44 1.59
N ASP A 156 6.94 -18.58 2.87
CA ASP A 156 7.86 -18.99 3.93
C ASP A 156 9.14 -18.13 3.89
N LEU A 157 8.92 -16.81 3.87
CA LEU A 157 9.99 -15.81 3.94
C LEU A 157 10.16 -15.34 5.38
N GLU A 158 11.42 -15.28 5.81
CA GLU A 158 11.76 -14.67 7.08
C GLU A 158 11.39 -13.16 7.09
N PRO A 159 10.79 -12.63 8.17
CA PRO A 159 10.43 -11.21 8.30
C PRO A 159 11.61 -10.26 8.04
N GLN A 160 12.82 -10.68 8.40
CA GLN A 160 14.06 -9.94 8.15
C GLN A 160 14.46 -9.80 6.67
N ASN A 161 13.81 -10.55 5.78
CA ASN A 161 13.99 -10.45 4.33
C ASN A 161 12.92 -9.60 3.65
N ILE A 162 11.95 -9.07 4.41
CA ILE A 162 10.83 -8.28 3.89
C ILE A 162 11.02 -6.81 4.28
N ILE A 163 10.92 -5.93 3.28
CA ILE A 163 10.87 -4.47 3.46
C ILE A 163 9.49 -3.99 3.03
N LEU A 164 8.80 -3.24 3.88
CA LEU A 164 7.57 -2.56 3.47
C LEU A 164 7.92 -1.25 2.78
N SER A 165 7.24 -0.93 1.68
CA SER A 165 7.47 0.33 0.99
C SER A 165 6.16 0.93 0.50
N GLY A 166 6.10 2.25 0.43
CA GLY A 166 4.98 2.90 -0.23
C GLY A 166 5.16 4.40 -0.39
N ASP A 167 4.49 4.94 -1.41
CA ASP A 167 4.47 6.37 -1.71
C ASP A 167 3.11 7.00 -1.34
N LEU A 168 3.14 8.23 -0.82
CA LEU A 168 1.93 8.99 -0.49
C LEU A 168 0.94 8.20 0.40
N ALA A 169 -0.21 7.79 -0.16
CA ALA A 169 -1.23 6.98 0.51
C ALA A 169 -0.75 5.55 0.79
N GLY A 170 0.06 4.97 -0.09
CA GLY A 170 0.72 3.69 0.18
C GLY A 170 1.73 3.80 1.32
N GLY A 171 2.41 4.95 1.46
CA GLY A 171 3.27 5.24 2.61
C GLY A 171 2.48 5.33 3.93
N ASN A 172 1.29 5.94 3.89
CA ASN A 172 0.34 5.92 5.00
C ASN A 172 -0.06 4.48 5.37
N LEU A 173 -0.40 3.67 4.36
CA LEU A 173 -0.79 2.28 4.53
C LEU A 173 0.31 1.45 5.20
N VAL A 174 1.57 1.60 4.79
CA VAL A 174 2.73 0.95 5.43
C VAL A 174 2.83 1.31 6.91
N LEU A 175 2.66 2.59 7.26
CA LEU A 175 2.69 3.01 8.66
C LEU A 175 1.52 2.46 9.46
N SER A 176 0.31 2.43 8.88
CA SER A 176 -0.86 1.79 9.50
C SER A 176 -0.63 0.30 9.75
N MET A 177 0.00 -0.40 8.80
CA MET A 177 0.38 -1.81 8.97
C MET A 177 1.37 -1.99 10.10
N ILE A 178 2.47 -1.23 10.13
CA ILE A 178 3.46 -1.32 11.21
C ILE A 178 2.85 -1.03 12.56
N ARG A 179 2.02 0.02 12.66
CA ARG A 179 1.33 0.36 13.90
C ARG A 179 0.44 -0.80 14.37
N TYR A 180 -0.34 -1.36 13.47
CA TYR A 180 -1.17 -2.53 13.75
C TYR A 180 -0.35 -3.72 14.25
N LEU A 181 0.76 -4.06 13.57
CA LEU A 181 1.65 -5.17 13.96
C LEU A 181 2.26 -4.93 15.35
N VAL A 182 2.72 -3.72 15.64
CA VAL A 182 3.29 -3.34 16.95
C VAL A 182 2.25 -3.43 18.07
N GLU A 183 1.02 -2.97 17.83
CA GLU A 183 -0.07 -3.06 18.82
C GLU A 183 -0.43 -4.51 19.12
N LYS A 184 -0.45 -5.37 18.10
CA LYS A 184 -0.69 -6.81 18.26
C LYS A 184 0.47 -7.55 18.94
N LYS A 185 1.71 -7.09 18.76
CA LYS A 185 2.90 -7.61 19.46
C LYS A 185 2.85 -7.50 20.99
N LYS A 186 2.02 -6.63 21.53
CA LYS A 186 1.80 -6.55 22.99
C LYS A 186 0.96 -7.70 23.55
N GLY A 187 0.40 -8.57 22.70
CA GLY A 187 -0.28 -9.82 23.07
C GLY A 187 0.57 -11.07 22.79
N THR A 188 -0.01 -12.25 22.99
CA THR A 188 0.66 -13.56 22.86
C THR A 188 0.80 -14.11 21.43
N GLU A 189 0.26 -13.42 20.41
CA GLU A 189 0.01 -14.01 19.07
C GLU A 189 0.29 -13.00 17.93
N ALA A 190 1.53 -12.54 17.78
CA ALA A 190 1.86 -11.43 16.89
C ALA A 190 2.76 -11.78 15.72
N LEU A 191 2.41 -11.26 14.53
CA LEU A 191 3.25 -11.31 13.36
C LEU A 191 4.55 -10.57 13.68
N ALA A 192 5.65 -11.18 13.29
CA ALA A 192 6.94 -10.54 13.35
C ALA A 192 6.95 -9.27 12.48
N LEU A 193 7.68 -8.26 12.94
CA LEU A 193 7.85 -7.01 12.20
C LEU A 193 8.76 -7.24 10.98
N PRO A 194 8.52 -6.52 9.87
CA PRO A 194 9.43 -6.53 8.72
C PRO A 194 10.80 -5.96 9.11
N ALA A 195 11.83 -6.24 8.30
CA ALA A 195 13.17 -5.69 8.54
C ALA A 195 13.21 -4.16 8.57
N ALA A 196 12.47 -3.51 7.67
CA ALA A 196 12.47 -2.06 7.53
C ALA A 196 11.19 -1.55 6.83
N ALA A 197 11.01 -0.24 6.89
CA ALA A 197 10.08 0.48 6.04
C ALA A 197 10.76 1.58 5.24
N LEU A 198 10.38 1.71 3.97
CA LEU A 198 10.83 2.75 3.06
C LEU A 198 9.63 3.59 2.59
N LEU A 199 9.55 4.83 3.08
CA LEU A 199 8.38 5.70 2.90
C LEU A 199 8.73 6.86 1.97
N TRP A 200 7.96 7.03 0.89
CA TRP A 200 8.15 8.11 -0.07
C TRP A 200 7.07 9.16 0.10
N SER A 201 7.41 10.32 0.67
CA SER A 201 6.47 11.42 0.93
C SER A 201 5.12 10.94 1.52
N PRO A 202 5.12 10.21 2.65
CA PRO A 202 3.93 9.54 3.15
C PRO A 202 2.84 10.54 3.59
N TRP A 203 1.58 10.17 3.38
CA TRP A 203 0.44 10.99 3.78
C TRP A 203 0.10 10.77 5.26
N LEU A 204 0.57 11.64 6.16
CA LEU A 204 0.56 11.36 7.61
C LEU A 204 -0.59 11.99 8.40
N ASP A 205 -1.10 13.15 7.98
CA ASP A 205 -2.14 13.89 8.69
C ASP A 205 -3.34 14.10 7.76
N LEU A 206 -4.47 13.48 8.10
CA LEU A 206 -5.75 13.61 7.40
C LEU A 206 -6.62 14.73 7.98
N THR A 207 -6.15 15.42 9.02
CA THR A 207 -6.89 16.53 9.63
C THR A 207 -6.66 17.82 8.86
N GLU A 208 -7.66 18.71 8.86
CA GLU A 208 -7.56 20.04 8.24
C GLU A 208 -6.44 20.91 8.83
N ASN A 209 -5.92 20.54 10.01
CA ASN A 209 -4.88 21.29 10.71
C ASN A 209 -3.45 20.91 10.32
N GLY A 210 -3.24 19.90 9.47
CA GLY A 210 -1.91 19.45 9.05
C GLY A 210 -1.00 20.58 8.55
N PRO A 211 -1.43 21.38 7.56
CA PRO A 211 -0.65 22.53 7.07
C PRO A 211 -0.37 23.56 8.16
N ARG A 212 -1.36 23.85 9.01
CA ARG A 212 -1.22 24.82 10.11
C ARG A 212 -0.18 24.39 11.15
N LYS A 213 -0.06 23.08 11.41
CA LYS A 213 0.99 22.54 12.31
C LYS A 213 2.39 22.67 11.72
N VAL A 214 2.54 22.44 10.41
CA VAL A 214 3.83 22.66 9.72
C VAL A 214 4.20 24.14 9.77
N ASP A 215 3.22 25.02 9.54
CA ASP A 215 3.42 26.46 9.54
C ASP A 215 3.88 27.01 10.90
N GLN A 216 3.44 26.36 11.99
CA GLN A 216 3.79 26.69 13.36
C GLN A 216 5.01 25.92 13.88
N HIS A 217 5.61 25.02 13.09
CA HIS A 217 6.74 24.23 13.55
C HIS A 217 7.99 25.11 13.77
N PRO A 218 8.65 25.08 14.95
CA PRO A 218 9.79 25.96 15.25
C PRO A 218 10.95 25.84 14.27
N ARG A 219 11.07 24.66 13.63
CA ARG A 219 12.10 24.32 12.65
C ARG A 219 11.57 24.26 11.21
N ARG A 220 10.43 24.90 10.94
CA ARG A 220 9.77 24.88 9.63
C ARG A 220 10.73 25.13 8.46
N TRP A 221 11.69 26.04 8.65
CA TRP A 221 12.65 26.51 7.66
C TRP A 221 13.83 25.54 7.39
N VAL A 222 14.02 24.50 8.21
CA VAL A 222 15.02 23.43 7.98
C VAL A 222 14.41 22.07 7.73
N ASP A 223 13.32 21.74 8.44
CA ASP A 223 12.74 20.41 8.42
C ASP A 223 11.74 20.23 7.25
N TYR A 224 11.30 21.34 6.63
CA TYR A 224 10.29 21.33 5.57
C TYR A 224 10.75 22.13 4.35
N LEU A 225 10.66 21.52 3.17
CA LEU A 225 10.80 22.20 1.90
C LEU A 225 9.45 22.82 1.52
N LEU A 226 9.34 24.14 1.66
CA LEU A 226 8.15 24.90 1.25
C LEU A 226 8.35 25.38 -0.19
N GLY A 227 7.39 25.13 -1.09
CA GLY A 227 7.40 25.70 -2.45
C GLY A 227 7.41 24.69 -3.61
N ILE A 228 7.07 23.42 -3.37
CA ILE A 228 6.83 22.44 -4.44
C ILE A 228 5.37 21.95 -4.35
N CYS A 229 4.44 22.86 -4.63
CA CYS A 229 3.04 22.57 -4.98
C CYS A 229 2.63 23.53 -6.09
#